data_AF-A0A346QWK1-F1
#
_entry.id   AF-A0A346QWK1-F1
#
_cell.length_a   1.000
_cell.length_b   1.000
_cell.length_c   1.000
_cell.angle_alpha   90.00
_cell.angle_beta   90.00
_cell.angle_gamma   90.00
#
_symmetry.space_group_name_H-M   'P 1'
#
loop_
_entity.id
_entity.type
_entity.pdbx_description
1 polymer ?
#
loop_
_entity_poly.entity_id
_entity_poly.type
_entity_poly.pdbx_seq_one_letter_code
_entity_poly.pdbx_strand_id
1 'polypeptide(L)'
;MTGCMTVFAVILPIAIIAAIVFSIASPNTTTDGIQRSTVKREKLTNVVSGDVVKYEDATRAGDWFFGNPRDLTNGATAAYNATGVKFGIYVTEGVAFDELEALGNEVYDEWFGTSEGHLLIVLSDTGYGDFDAYDIIGYQARTVFDNEAMDIFFAYFAKYWDLPNQYTEYQMFGRTLEETATRIMSITPTFGTTIAPFLGAAAVILVVVIGLIIFLKVKTKRDEAAADLARADAELLSTPMPGDGTVPPTGWESQQPPQPPQPPGPYEGSG
;
A
#
# COMPACT_ATOMS: atom_id res chain seq x y z
N MET A 1 -30.30 -30.66 -4.19
CA MET A 1 -29.40 -29.75 -4.94
C MET A 1 -28.75 -28.66 -4.06
N THR A 2 -28.75 -28.82 -2.72
CA THR A 2 -28.43 -27.74 -1.76
C THR A 2 -26.94 -27.67 -1.34
N GLY A 3 -26.18 -28.76 -1.53
CA GLY A 3 -24.77 -28.86 -1.11
C GLY A 3 -23.75 -28.26 -2.09
N CYS A 4 -24.00 -28.34 -3.40
CA CYS A 4 -23.07 -27.81 -4.41
C CYS A 4 -23.07 -26.27 -4.40
N MET A 5 -24.24 -25.66 -4.30
CA MET A 5 -24.39 -24.21 -4.34
C MET A 5 -23.79 -23.51 -3.10
N THR A 6 -23.79 -24.17 -1.94
CA THR A 6 -23.17 -23.65 -0.71
C THR A 6 -21.64 -23.77 -0.72
N VAL A 7 -21.10 -24.83 -1.32
CA VAL A 7 -19.64 -25.00 -1.50
C VAL A 7 -19.07 -23.94 -2.44
N PHE A 8 -19.74 -23.67 -3.58
CA PHE A 8 -19.32 -22.61 -4.49
C PHE A 8 -19.43 -21.21 -3.86
N ALA A 9 -20.47 -20.96 -3.05
CA ALA A 9 -20.64 -19.68 -2.36
C ALA A 9 -19.55 -19.37 -1.33
N VAL A 10 -18.83 -20.38 -0.82
CA VAL A 10 -17.75 -20.21 0.17
C VAL A 10 -16.36 -20.29 -0.49
N ILE A 11 -16.16 -21.20 -1.44
CA ILE A 11 -14.85 -21.40 -2.07
C ILE A 11 -14.49 -20.25 -3.02
N LEU A 12 -15.45 -19.72 -3.77
CA LEU A 12 -15.22 -18.63 -4.71
C LEU A 12 -14.66 -17.36 -4.04
N PRO A 13 -15.26 -16.84 -2.94
CA PRO A 13 -14.68 -15.67 -2.26
C PRO A 13 -13.32 -15.96 -1.62
N ILE A 14 -13.08 -17.17 -1.10
CA ILE A 14 -11.78 -17.55 -0.53
C ILE A 14 -10.69 -17.59 -1.63
N ALA A 15 -11.01 -18.14 -2.79
CA ALA A 15 -10.08 -18.17 -3.93
C ALA A 15 -9.76 -16.77 -4.46
N ILE A 16 -10.76 -15.86 -4.47
CA ILE A 16 -10.55 -14.45 -4.85
C ILE A 16 -9.66 -13.75 -3.81
N ILE A 17 -9.90 -13.97 -2.51
CA ILE A 17 -9.05 -13.42 -1.44
C ILE A 17 -7.62 -13.97 -1.56
N ALA A 18 -7.44 -15.27 -1.82
CA ALA A 18 -6.12 -15.87 -2.00
C ALA A 18 -5.39 -15.31 -3.23
N ALA A 19 -6.09 -15.09 -4.35
CA ALA A 19 -5.52 -14.47 -5.55
C ALA A 19 -5.10 -13.01 -5.31
N ILE A 20 -5.87 -12.27 -4.53
CA ILE A 20 -5.53 -10.91 -4.09
C ILE A 20 -4.28 -10.95 -3.19
N VAL A 21 -4.26 -11.80 -2.16
CA VAL A 21 -3.09 -11.99 -1.26
C VAL A 21 -1.84 -12.43 -2.02
N PHE A 22 -1.96 -13.33 -2.98
CA PHE A 22 -0.83 -13.77 -3.81
C PHE A 22 -0.30 -12.67 -4.73
N SER A 23 -1.17 -11.80 -5.24
CA SER A 23 -0.76 -10.64 -6.04
C SER A 23 -0.02 -9.59 -5.19
N ILE A 24 -0.30 -9.52 -3.89
CA ILE A 24 0.29 -8.58 -2.92
C ILE A 24 1.70 -9.00 -2.48
N ALA A 25 2.02 -10.30 -2.50
CA ALA A 25 3.34 -10.81 -2.10
C ALA A 25 4.43 -10.65 -3.19
N SER A 26 4.19 -9.80 -4.18
CA SER A 26 5.20 -9.51 -5.21
C SER A 26 6.36 -8.73 -4.59
N PRO A 27 7.62 -9.14 -4.82
CA PRO A 27 8.78 -8.43 -4.30
C PRO A 27 8.79 -6.97 -4.75
N ASN A 28 9.29 -6.07 -3.89
CA ASN A 28 9.37 -4.62 -4.12
C ASN A 28 10.28 -4.23 -5.30
N THR A 29 10.99 -5.18 -5.88
CA THR A 29 11.82 -5.06 -7.08
C THR A 29 11.01 -5.31 -8.36
N THR A 30 11.20 -4.45 -9.36
CA THR A 30 10.73 -4.71 -10.73
C THR A 30 11.66 -5.67 -11.46
N THR A 31 11.26 -6.16 -12.64
CA THR A 31 12.06 -7.06 -13.49
C THR A 31 13.42 -6.48 -13.91
N ASP A 32 13.62 -5.17 -13.78
CA ASP A 32 14.87 -4.46 -14.04
C ASP A 32 15.73 -4.24 -12.79
N GLY A 33 15.36 -4.80 -11.62
CA GLY A 33 16.13 -4.72 -10.38
C GLY A 33 16.03 -3.39 -9.63
N ILE A 34 15.30 -2.41 -10.16
CA ILE A 34 15.15 -1.08 -9.53
C ILE A 34 14.03 -1.09 -8.49
N GLN A 35 14.25 -0.51 -7.31
CA GLN A 35 13.23 -0.36 -6.26
C GLN A 35 12.04 0.47 -6.75
N ARG A 36 10.82 0.11 -6.34
CA ARG A 36 9.60 0.89 -6.63
C ARG A 36 9.49 2.12 -5.72
N SER A 37 8.98 3.23 -6.28
CA SER A 37 8.63 4.43 -5.52
C SER A 37 7.39 4.18 -4.67
N THR A 38 7.48 4.43 -3.35
CA THR A 38 6.38 4.25 -2.39
C THR A 38 5.90 5.56 -1.78
N VAL A 39 6.71 6.62 -1.87
CA VAL A 39 6.40 7.96 -1.35
C VAL A 39 5.70 8.81 -2.41
N LYS A 40 4.63 9.51 -2.02
CA LYS A 40 3.97 10.52 -2.85
C LYS A 40 4.77 11.82 -2.81
N ARG A 41 5.21 12.28 -3.98
CA ARG A 41 5.93 13.55 -4.17
C ARG A 41 5.10 14.52 -4.98
N GLU A 42 5.27 15.81 -4.70
CA GLU A 42 4.66 16.89 -5.46
C GLU A 42 5.75 17.66 -6.21
N LYS A 43 5.44 18.07 -7.45
CA LYS A 43 6.37 18.83 -8.26
C LYS A 43 6.69 20.15 -7.57
N LEU A 44 7.98 20.51 -7.50
CA LEU A 44 8.42 21.80 -7.00
C LEU A 44 7.92 22.92 -7.93
N THR A 45 7.18 23.87 -7.37
CA THR A 45 6.55 24.97 -8.13
C THR A 45 7.39 26.24 -8.19
N ASN A 46 8.39 26.35 -7.30
CA ASN A 46 9.26 27.52 -7.22
C ASN A 46 10.33 27.42 -8.31
N VAL A 47 10.01 27.98 -9.49
CA VAL A 47 10.92 28.01 -10.62
C VAL A 47 12.12 28.90 -10.29
N VAL A 48 13.28 28.28 -10.15
CA VAL A 48 14.56 28.99 -10.09
C VAL A 48 15.00 29.32 -11.51
N SER A 49 15.45 30.55 -11.78
CA SER A 49 16.01 30.93 -13.09
C SER A 49 17.32 30.18 -13.40
N GLY A 50 17.78 30.22 -14.65
CA GLY A 50 19.01 29.55 -15.11
C GLY A 50 18.77 28.21 -15.80
N ASP A 51 19.85 27.49 -16.10
CA ASP A 51 19.80 26.21 -16.79
C ASP A 51 19.21 25.08 -15.93
N VAL A 52 18.70 24.02 -16.57
CA VAL A 52 18.14 22.85 -15.87
C VAL A 52 19.21 21.89 -15.36
N VAL A 53 20.41 21.96 -15.94
CA VAL A 53 21.58 21.18 -15.52
C VAL A 53 22.85 22.02 -15.68
N LYS A 54 23.71 21.98 -14.67
CA LYS A 54 25.09 22.45 -14.73
C LYS A 54 26.01 21.25 -14.53
N TYR A 55 27.10 21.17 -15.29
CA TYR A 55 28.09 20.11 -15.12
C TYR A 55 29.50 20.61 -15.36
N GLU A 56 30.47 20.00 -14.70
CA GLU A 56 31.89 20.32 -14.81
C GLU A 56 32.73 19.08 -14.57
N ASP A 57 33.80 18.95 -15.35
CA ASP A 57 34.86 17.98 -15.16
C ASP A 57 36.14 18.71 -14.75
N ALA A 58 36.45 18.63 -13.46
CA ALA A 58 37.64 19.22 -12.85
C ALA A 58 38.79 18.21 -12.71
N THR A 59 38.67 17.03 -13.32
CA THR A 59 39.80 16.08 -13.39
C THR A 59 40.91 16.65 -14.27
N ARG A 60 42.13 16.14 -14.10
CA ARG A 60 43.27 16.55 -14.92
C ARG A 60 43.10 16.10 -16.37
N ALA A 61 42.44 14.97 -16.59
CA ALA A 61 42.24 14.39 -17.91
C ALA A 61 41.11 15.09 -18.68
N GLY A 62 40.06 15.54 -18.00
CA GLY A 62 38.94 16.25 -18.62
C GLY A 62 38.13 15.38 -19.59
N ASP A 63 38.10 14.06 -19.35
CA ASP A 63 37.54 13.05 -20.25
C ASP A 63 36.31 12.31 -19.69
N TRP A 64 35.71 12.78 -18.60
CA TRP A 64 34.53 12.14 -18.00
C TRP A 64 33.25 12.27 -18.80
N PHE A 65 33.12 13.30 -19.64
CA PHE A 65 31.89 13.54 -20.41
C PHE A 65 32.10 13.33 -21.91
N PHE A 66 31.89 12.10 -22.39
CA PHE A 66 31.92 11.79 -23.81
C PHE A 66 30.50 11.68 -24.43
N GLY A 67 30.42 11.96 -25.74
CA GLY A 67 29.20 11.90 -26.54
C GLY A 67 28.55 13.27 -26.78
N ASN A 68 27.22 13.30 -26.85
CA ASN A 68 26.46 14.50 -27.19
C ASN A 68 25.89 15.18 -25.94
N PRO A 69 26.31 16.42 -25.60
CA PRO A 69 25.80 17.15 -24.44
C PRO A 69 24.27 17.30 -24.40
N ARG A 70 23.62 17.27 -25.58
CA ARG A 70 22.17 17.35 -25.68
C ARG A 70 21.46 16.19 -25.00
N ASP A 71 22.09 15.03 -24.88
CA ASP A 71 21.48 13.86 -24.25
C ASP A 71 21.28 14.10 -22.74
N LEU A 72 22.29 14.68 -22.07
CA LEU A 72 22.18 15.12 -20.68
C LEU A 72 21.17 16.26 -20.54
N THR A 73 21.25 17.29 -21.38
CA THR A 73 20.31 18.42 -21.31
C THR A 73 18.86 17.98 -21.50
N ASN A 74 18.59 17.05 -22.42
CA ASN A 74 17.24 16.53 -22.67
C ASN A 74 16.74 15.73 -21.46
N GLY A 75 17.55 14.82 -20.92
CA GLY A 75 17.20 14.03 -19.74
C GLY A 75 16.93 14.91 -18.51
N ALA A 76 17.82 15.88 -18.25
CA ALA A 76 17.64 16.86 -17.19
C ALA A 76 16.40 17.74 -17.40
N THR A 77 16.09 18.13 -18.64
CA THR A 77 14.88 18.89 -18.98
C THR A 77 13.62 18.06 -18.68
N ALA A 78 13.61 16.78 -19.07
CA ALA A 78 12.51 15.88 -18.77
C ALA A 78 12.33 15.71 -17.25
N ALA A 79 13.45 15.51 -16.53
CA ALA A 79 13.46 15.40 -15.08
C ALA A 79 12.94 16.67 -14.38
N TYR A 80 13.40 17.85 -14.80
CA TYR A 80 12.91 19.14 -14.30
C TYR A 80 11.41 19.35 -14.61
N ASN A 81 10.96 18.95 -15.80
CA ASN A 81 9.55 19.05 -16.15
C ASN A 81 8.66 18.17 -15.26
N ALA A 82 9.14 17.01 -14.82
CA ALA A 82 8.43 16.14 -13.89
C ALA A 82 8.51 16.63 -12.44
N THR A 83 9.70 17.05 -11.97
CA THR A 83 10.01 17.23 -10.55
C THR A 83 10.08 18.70 -10.11
N GLY A 84 10.38 19.61 -11.03
CA GLY A 84 10.70 21.01 -10.74
C GLY A 84 12.10 21.23 -10.15
N VAL A 85 12.88 20.16 -9.97
CA VAL A 85 14.26 20.20 -9.44
C VAL A 85 15.25 20.34 -10.59
N LYS A 86 16.29 21.12 -10.35
CA LYS A 86 17.42 21.31 -11.28
C LYS A 86 18.64 20.54 -10.80
N PHE A 87 19.56 20.26 -11.71
CA PHE A 87 20.63 19.29 -11.45
C PHE A 87 22.04 19.88 -11.59
N GLY A 88 22.96 19.37 -10.79
CA GLY A 88 24.39 19.62 -10.87
C GLY A 88 25.15 18.30 -10.98
N ILE A 89 26.19 18.24 -11.79
CA ILE A 89 27.13 17.10 -11.81
C ILE A 89 28.54 17.66 -11.78
N TYR A 90 29.27 17.41 -10.70
CA TYR A 90 30.65 17.85 -10.56
C TYR A 90 31.56 16.63 -10.45
N VAL A 91 32.58 16.56 -11.30
CA VAL A 91 33.58 15.50 -11.26
C VAL A 91 34.91 16.09 -10.81
N THR A 92 35.55 15.44 -9.85
CA THR A 92 36.88 15.75 -9.33
C THR A 92 37.76 14.49 -9.34
N GLU A 93 39.04 14.61 -8.98
CA GLU A 93 39.95 13.48 -8.82
C GLU A 93 40.74 13.61 -7.50
N GLY A 94 41.04 12.48 -6.86
CA GLY A 94 41.93 12.45 -5.69
C GLY A 94 41.36 13.02 -4.39
N VAL A 95 40.04 13.22 -4.32
CA VAL A 95 39.32 13.63 -3.10
C VAL A 95 38.76 12.40 -2.41
N ALA A 96 38.97 12.25 -1.10
CA ALA A 96 38.47 11.09 -0.36
C ALA A 96 36.96 11.20 -0.11
N PHE A 97 36.28 10.05 0.01
CA PHE A 97 34.82 10.00 0.23
C PHE A 97 34.34 10.87 1.41
N ASP A 98 35.06 10.90 2.53
CA ASP A 98 34.73 11.69 3.71
C ASP A 98 34.97 13.21 3.55
N GLU A 99 35.66 13.62 2.48
CA GLU A 99 35.88 15.02 2.10
C GLU A 99 34.90 15.49 1.01
N LEU A 100 34.23 14.57 0.30
CA LEU A 100 33.31 14.91 -0.79
C LEU A 100 32.11 15.75 -0.34
N GLU A 101 31.64 15.57 0.89
CA GLU A 101 30.56 16.40 1.43
C GLU A 101 30.98 17.87 1.53
N ALA A 102 32.19 18.13 2.06
CA ALA A 102 32.69 19.49 2.23
C ALA A 102 32.89 20.17 0.87
N LEU A 103 33.56 19.48 -0.05
CA LEU A 103 33.73 19.95 -1.44
C LEU A 103 32.38 20.18 -2.12
N GLY A 104 31.43 19.26 -1.94
CA GLY A 104 30.10 19.37 -2.54
C GLY A 104 29.33 20.59 -2.05
N ASN A 105 29.42 20.92 -0.76
CA ASN A 105 28.80 22.13 -0.22
C ASN A 105 29.45 23.40 -0.80
N GLU A 106 30.78 23.42 -0.95
CA GLU A 106 31.49 24.54 -1.59
C GLU A 106 31.05 24.74 -3.05
N VAL A 107 31.01 23.66 -3.82
CA VAL A 107 30.54 23.68 -5.22
C VAL A 107 29.08 24.09 -5.30
N TYR A 108 28.22 23.59 -4.41
CA TYR A 108 26.81 23.93 -4.37
C TYR A 108 26.61 25.43 -4.11
N ASP A 109 27.31 25.99 -3.12
CA ASP A 109 27.25 27.41 -2.79
C ASP A 109 27.78 28.29 -3.94
N GLU A 110 28.85 27.87 -4.60
CA GLU A 110 29.39 28.57 -5.76
C GLU A 110 28.41 28.56 -6.94
N TRP A 111 27.83 27.40 -7.25
CA TRP A 111 27.02 27.22 -8.44
C TRP A 111 25.60 27.74 -8.30
N PHE A 112 25.02 27.58 -7.11
CA PHE A 112 23.60 27.80 -6.86
C PHE A 112 23.32 28.86 -5.81
N GLY A 113 24.34 29.31 -5.07
CA GLY A 113 24.19 30.29 -4.00
C GLY A 113 23.14 29.84 -2.99
N THR A 114 22.22 30.74 -2.65
CA THR A 114 21.13 30.46 -1.69
C THR A 114 19.96 29.69 -2.29
N SER A 115 20.09 29.09 -3.48
CA SER A 115 19.00 28.38 -4.12
C SER A 115 18.83 26.97 -3.56
N GLU A 116 17.64 26.65 -3.08
CA GLU A 116 17.33 25.35 -2.46
C GLU A 116 16.68 24.35 -3.44
N GLY A 117 16.56 24.70 -4.72
CA GLY A 117 15.86 23.92 -5.75
C GLY A 117 16.75 22.99 -6.59
N HIS A 118 17.97 22.70 -6.14
CA HIS A 118 18.96 21.92 -6.88
C HIS A 118 19.34 20.62 -6.17
N LEU A 119 19.67 19.62 -6.96
CA LEU A 119 20.36 18.39 -6.56
C LEU A 119 21.73 18.36 -7.26
N LEU A 120 22.81 18.36 -6.49
CA LEU A 120 24.17 18.22 -6.99
C LEU A 120 24.68 16.81 -6.70
N ILE A 121 25.22 16.15 -7.73
CA ILE A 121 25.99 14.91 -7.59
C ILE A 121 27.47 15.27 -7.75
N VAL A 122 28.27 14.85 -6.78
CA VAL A 122 29.72 15.03 -6.74
C VAL A 122 30.36 13.67 -6.90
N LEU A 123 31.28 13.55 -7.85
CA LEU A 123 31.97 12.31 -8.20
C LEU A 123 33.47 12.54 -8.04
N SER A 124 34.15 11.68 -7.29
CA SER A 124 35.62 11.67 -7.20
C SER A 124 36.16 10.46 -7.94
N ASP A 125 36.86 10.70 -9.05
CA ASP A 125 37.56 9.66 -9.79
C ASP A 125 38.70 9.10 -8.93
N THR A 126 38.62 7.78 -8.67
CA THR A 126 39.62 7.04 -7.90
C THR A 126 40.61 6.30 -8.80
N GLY A 127 40.45 6.43 -10.12
CA GLY A 127 41.18 5.73 -11.16
C GLY A 127 40.60 4.35 -11.48
N TYR A 128 41.13 3.72 -12.53
CA TYR A 128 40.76 2.36 -12.96
C TYR A 128 39.26 2.14 -13.27
N GLY A 129 38.53 3.22 -13.58
CA GLY A 129 37.10 3.17 -13.88
C GLY A 129 36.20 3.08 -12.65
N ASP A 130 36.71 3.46 -11.48
CA ASP A 130 35.97 3.50 -10.21
C ASP A 130 35.92 4.92 -9.65
N PHE A 131 34.89 5.21 -8.86
CA PHE A 131 34.65 6.54 -8.32
C PHE A 131 33.87 6.49 -7.01
N ASP A 132 34.08 7.50 -6.18
CA ASP A 132 33.24 7.79 -5.03
C ASP A 132 32.17 8.82 -5.41
N ALA A 133 30.96 8.67 -4.88
CA ALA A 133 29.84 9.58 -5.18
C ALA A 133 29.19 10.13 -3.91
N TYR A 134 28.84 11.42 -3.91
CA TYR A 134 28.11 12.09 -2.84
C TYR A 134 27.03 13.01 -3.41
N ASP A 135 25.89 13.14 -2.72
CA ASP A 135 24.82 14.05 -3.10
C ASP A 135 24.68 15.24 -2.15
N ILE A 136 24.45 16.43 -2.72
CA ILE A 136 24.10 17.64 -1.98
C ILE A 136 22.75 18.12 -2.48
N ILE A 137 21.76 18.15 -1.59
CA ILE A 137 20.37 18.46 -1.93
C ILE A 137 19.91 19.72 -1.22
N GLY A 138 19.46 20.70 -1.99
CA GLY A 138 18.80 21.88 -1.45
C GLY A 138 17.52 21.52 -0.68
N TYR A 139 17.19 22.32 0.34
CA TYR A 139 16.10 22.02 1.26
C TYR A 139 14.74 21.81 0.56
N GLN A 140 14.40 22.64 -0.45
CA GLN A 140 13.17 22.48 -1.23
C GLN A 140 13.24 21.26 -2.13
N ALA A 141 14.37 21.02 -2.79
CA ALA A 141 14.57 19.86 -3.65
C ALA A 141 14.42 18.54 -2.88
N ARG A 142 14.76 18.51 -1.58
CA ARG A 142 14.62 17.33 -0.70
C ARG A 142 13.17 16.88 -0.48
N THR A 143 12.19 17.73 -0.76
CA THR A 143 10.76 17.34 -0.76
C THR A 143 10.40 16.41 -1.92
N VAL A 144 11.23 16.39 -2.97
CA VAL A 144 11.08 15.53 -4.15
C VAL A 144 12.17 14.46 -4.18
N PHE A 145 13.43 14.85 -3.96
CA PHE A 145 14.56 13.94 -3.84
C PHE A 145 14.86 13.65 -2.36
N ASP A 146 13.96 12.89 -1.74
CA ASP A 146 14.16 12.29 -0.41
C ASP A 146 15.08 11.06 -0.48
N ASN A 147 15.32 10.40 0.65
CA ASN A 147 16.23 9.25 0.71
C ASN A 147 15.79 8.10 -0.21
N GLU A 148 14.48 7.80 -0.31
CA GLU A 148 13.99 6.75 -1.22
C GLU A 148 14.22 7.15 -2.70
N ALA A 149 14.04 8.43 -3.03
CA ALA A 149 14.31 8.92 -4.37
C ALA A 149 15.81 8.84 -4.73
N MET A 150 16.69 9.09 -3.76
CA MET A 150 18.15 8.95 -3.95
C MET A 150 18.57 7.48 -4.08
N ASP A 151 17.96 6.56 -3.32
CA ASP A 151 18.21 5.12 -3.51
C ASP A 151 17.82 4.68 -4.94
N ILE A 152 16.69 5.18 -5.45
CA ILE A 152 16.25 4.93 -6.83
C ILE A 152 17.21 5.59 -7.84
N PHE A 153 17.69 6.81 -7.56
CA PHE A 153 18.67 7.51 -8.39
C PHE A 153 19.94 6.67 -8.54
N PHE A 154 20.56 6.27 -7.42
CA PHE A 154 21.80 5.49 -7.44
C PHE A 154 21.61 4.10 -8.06
N ALA A 155 20.42 3.51 -7.95
CA ALA A 155 20.10 2.26 -8.65
C ALA A 155 20.07 2.44 -10.18
N TYR A 156 19.47 3.53 -10.69
CA TYR A 156 19.51 3.85 -12.12
C TYR A 156 20.92 4.22 -12.58
N PHE A 157 21.64 4.97 -11.76
CA PHE A 157 23.01 5.36 -12.05
C PHE A 157 23.91 4.14 -12.21
N ALA A 158 23.91 3.22 -11.24
CA ALA A 158 24.65 1.96 -11.29
C ALA A 158 24.25 1.12 -12.53
N LYS A 159 22.94 1.00 -12.80
CA LYS A 159 22.44 0.29 -13.99
C LYS A 159 23.03 0.83 -15.29
N TYR A 160 23.10 2.15 -15.46
CA TYR A 160 23.61 2.75 -16.69
C TYR A 160 25.14 2.79 -16.74
N TRP A 161 25.80 2.92 -15.59
CA TRP A 161 27.25 2.81 -15.45
C TRP A 161 27.77 1.44 -15.88
N ASP A 162 27.06 0.36 -15.52
CA ASP A 162 27.41 -1.02 -15.89
C ASP A 162 27.20 -1.34 -17.39
N LEU A 163 26.75 -0.37 -18.19
CA LEU A 163 26.50 -0.52 -19.63
C LEU A 163 27.34 0.44 -20.49
N PRO A 164 28.67 0.53 -20.30
CA PRO A 164 29.52 1.53 -20.96
C PRO A 164 29.60 1.36 -22.49
N ASN A 165 29.33 0.15 -22.99
CA ASN A 165 29.29 -0.13 -24.44
C ASN A 165 27.98 0.28 -25.11
N GLN A 166 26.96 0.70 -24.33
CA GLN A 166 25.63 1.04 -24.85
C GLN A 166 25.33 2.54 -24.78
N TYR A 167 25.91 3.24 -23.80
CA TYR A 167 25.63 4.64 -23.53
C TYR A 167 26.93 5.41 -23.33
N THR A 168 26.98 6.62 -23.88
CA THR A 168 28.01 7.59 -23.49
C THR A 168 27.65 8.21 -22.13
N GLU A 169 28.57 8.91 -21.47
CA GLU A 169 28.36 9.45 -20.13
C GLU A 169 27.26 10.51 -20.14
N TYR A 170 27.19 11.36 -21.17
CA TYR A 170 26.04 12.27 -21.35
C TYR A 170 24.69 11.54 -21.43
N GLN A 171 24.64 10.38 -22.08
CA GLN A 171 23.43 9.56 -22.17
C GLN A 171 23.12 8.87 -20.86
N MET A 172 24.13 8.33 -20.18
CA MET A 172 24.02 7.68 -18.88
C MET A 172 23.44 8.64 -17.83
N PHE A 173 24.04 9.83 -17.69
CA PHE A 173 23.55 10.85 -16.76
C PHE A 173 22.14 11.33 -17.16
N GLY A 174 21.92 11.61 -18.45
CA GLY A 174 20.60 12.04 -18.94
C GLY A 174 19.50 11.03 -18.64
N ARG A 175 19.73 9.74 -18.90
CA ARG A 175 18.79 8.65 -18.61
C ARG A 175 18.57 8.43 -17.12
N THR A 176 19.64 8.50 -16.34
CA THR A 176 19.55 8.39 -14.88
C THR A 176 18.60 9.45 -14.33
N LEU A 177 18.77 10.71 -14.75
CA LEU A 177 17.90 11.81 -14.33
C LEU A 177 16.45 11.61 -14.79
N GLU A 178 16.23 11.32 -16.07
CA GLU A 178 14.90 11.16 -16.66
C GLU A 178 14.11 10.01 -16.04
N GLU A 179 14.73 8.83 -15.91
CA GLU A 179 14.05 7.64 -15.42
C GLU A 179 13.84 7.69 -13.91
N THR A 180 14.79 8.26 -13.16
CA THR A 180 14.59 8.53 -11.73
C THR A 180 13.41 9.46 -11.53
N ALA A 181 13.38 10.61 -12.20
CA ALA A 181 12.28 11.56 -12.09
C ALA A 181 10.93 10.94 -12.44
N THR A 182 10.87 10.16 -13.52
CA THR A 182 9.66 9.44 -13.93
C THR A 182 9.21 8.45 -12.84
N ARG A 183 10.15 7.72 -12.25
CA ARG A 183 9.85 6.69 -11.26
C ARG A 183 9.47 7.26 -9.91
N ILE A 184 10.16 8.28 -9.41
CA ILE A 184 9.85 8.87 -8.09
C ILE A 184 8.53 9.64 -8.12
N MET A 185 8.17 10.23 -9.27
CA MET A 185 6.91 10.96 -9.46
C MET A 185 5.71 10.03 -9.74
N SER A 186 5.96 8.77 -10.11
CA SER A 186 4.92 7.75 -10.25
C SER A 186 4.87 6.88 -9.00
N ILE A 187 3.85 7.10 -8.16
CA ILE A 187 3.65 6.26 -6.98
C ILE A 187 3.28 4.86 -7.47
N THR A 188 4.04 3.85 -7.06
CA THR A 188 3.57 2.48 -7.17
C THR A 188 2.37 2.34 -6.22
N PRO A 189 1.20 1.88 -6.68
CA PRO A 189 0.07 1.65 -5.79
C PRO A 189 0.49 0.76 -4.61
N THR A 190 0.63 1.36 -3.42
CA THR A 190 1.03 0.66 -2.20
C THR A 190 -0.18 0.03 -1.54
N PHE A 191 0.08 -0.95 -0.67
CA PHE A 191 -0.95 -1.68 0.07
C PHE A 191 -1.93 -0.74 0.81
N GLY A 192 -1.44 0.36 1.38
CA GLY A 192 -2.26 1.29 2.17
C GLY A 192 -3.24 2.13 1.35
N THR A 193 -2.85 2.63 0.18
CA THR A 193 -3.68 3.55 -0.63
C THR A 193 -4.50 2.82 -1.69
N THR A 194 -3.99 1.73 -2.23
CA THR A 194 -4.70 1.00 -3.30
C THR A 194 -5.37 -0.26 -2.79
N ILE A 195 -4.84 -0.95 -1.77
CA ILE A 195 -5.29 -2.32 -1.44
C ILE A 195 -6.18 -2.36 -0.18
N ALA A 196 -5.91 -1.52 0.83
CA ALA A 196 -6.70 -1.42 2.05
C ALA A 196 -8.21 -1.17 1.82
N PRO A 197 -8.64 -0.33 0.85
CA PRO A 197 -10.06 -0.17 0.56
C PRO A 197 -10.72 -1.46 0.06
N PHE A 198 -10.01 -2.26 -0.74
CA PHE A 198 -10.53 -3.53 -1.27
C PHE A 198 -10.60 -4.62 -0.20
N LEU A 199 -9.63 -4.67 0.74
CA LEU A 199 -9.71 -5.59 1.87
C LEU A 199 -10.85 -5.23 2.83
N GLY A 200 -11.05 -3.94 3.10
CA GLY A 200 -12.21 -3.46 3.85
C GLY A 200 -13.52 -3.84 3.17
N ALA A 201 -13.64 -3.59 1.86
CA ALA A 201 -14.82 -3.95 1.08
C ALA A 201 -15.05 -5.48 1.05
N ALA A 202 -13.99 -6.28 0.89
CA ALA A 202 -14.08 -7.73 0.90
C ALA A 202 -14.55 -8.27 2.26
N ALA A 203 -14.06 -7.71 3.37
CA ALA A 203 -14.51 -8.06 4.72
C ALA A 203 -16.00 -7.73 4.92
N VAL A 204 -16.46 -6.56 4.45
CA VAL A 204 -17.87 -6.18 4.49
C VAL A 204 -18.73 -7.14 3.66
N ILE A 205 -18.29 -7.48 2.44
CA ILE A 205 -19.00 -8.44 1.57
C ILE A 205 -19.09 -9.82 2.25
N LEU A 206 -18.01 -10.29 2.88
CA LEU A 206 -18.00 -11.56 3.60
C LEU A 206 -19.03 -11.57 4.74
N VAL A 207 -19.10 -10.49 5.54
CA VAL A 207 -20.08 -10.35 6.62
C VAL A 207 -21.52 -10.36 6.07
N VAL A 208 -21.78 -9.65 4.97
CA VAL A 208 -23.10 -9.64 4.31
C VAL A 208 -23.49 -11.03 3.82
N VAL A 209 -22.57 -11.75 3.17
CA VAL A 209 -22.81 -13.12 2.67
C VAL A 209 -23.12 -14.09 3.82
N ILE A 210 -22.34 -14.04 4.91
CA ILE A 210 -22.59 -14.85 6.11
C ILE A 210 -23.96 -14.53 6.70
N GLY A 211 -24.30 -13.25 6.84
CA GLY A 211 -25.62 -12.80 7.31
C GLY A 211 -26.76 -13.32 6.43
N LEU A 212 -26.59 -13.28 5.11
CA LEU A 212 -27.58 -13.78 4.15
C LEU A 212 -27.78 -15.30 4.26
N ILE A 213 -26.69 -16.07 4.45
CA ILE A 213 -26.74 -17.52 4.65
C ILE A 213 -27.50 -17.86 5.94
N ILE A 214 -27.19 -17.16 7.04
CA ILE A 214 -27.89 -17.33 8.32
C ILE A 214 -29.38 -17.01 8.14
N PHE A 215 -29.70 -15.88 7.51
CA PHE A 215 -31.08 -15.46 7.25
C PHE A 215 -31.85 -16.50 6.43
N LEU A 216 -31.27 -17.00 5.34
CA LEU A 216 -31.91 -18.03 4.51
C LEU A 216 -32.15 -19.32 5.29
N LYS A 217 -31.20 -19.76 6.12
CA LYS A 217 -31.39 -20.94 6.99
C LYS A 217 -32.46 -20.74 8.06
N VAL A 218 -32.54 -19.55 8.65
CA VAL A 218 -33.58 -19.21 9.62
C VAL A 218 -34.94 -19.16 8.93
N LYS A 219 -35.01 -18.58 7.73
CA LYS A 219 -36.25 -18.52 6.95
C LYS A 219 -36.76 -19.91 6.59
N THR A 220 -35.91 -20.80 6.06
CA THR A 220 -36.34 -22.18 5.75
C THR A 220 -36.83 -22.91 6.99
N LYS A 221 -36.16 -22.76 8.14
CA LYS A 221 -36.63 -23.36 9.40
C LYS A 221 -37.98 -22.79 9.87
N ARG A 222 -38.22 -21.49 9.67
CA ARG A 222 -39.49 -20.84 10.03
C ARG A 222 -40.61 -21.25 9.09
N ASP A 223 -40.32 -21.39 7.80
CA ASP A 223 -41.28 -21.86 6.80
C ASP A 223 -41.66 -23.33 7.06
N GLU A 224 -40.69 -24.18 7.45
CA GLU A 224 -40.93 -25.56 7.90
C GLU A 224 -41.79 -25.59 9.18
N ALA A 225 -41.44 -24.81 10.20
CA ALA A 225 -42.22 -24.75 11.44
C ALA A 225 -43.64 -24.19 11.26
N ALA A 226 -43.82 -23.22 10.35
CA ALA A 226 -45.12 -22.69 10.00
C ALA A 226 -45.98 -23.70 9.23
N ALA A 227 -45.36 -24.50 8.36
CA ALA A 227 -46.03 -25.59 7.66
C ALA A 227 -46.48 -26.69 8.62
N ASP A 228 -45.67 -27.02 9.62
CA ASP A 228 -46.02 -28.02 10.65
C ASP A 228 -47.16 -27.54 11.56
N LEU A 229 -47.14 -26.27 11.97
CA LEU A 229 -48.25 -25.64 12.72
C LEU A 229 -49.56 -25.64 11.91
N ALA A 230 -49.50 -25.29 10.62
CA ALA A 230 -50.69 -25.29 9.76
C ALA A 230 -51.28 -26.70 9.55
N ARG A 231 -50.44 -27.75 9.55
CA ARG A 231 -50.90 -29.15 9.52
C ARG A 231 -51.57 -29.55 10.83
N ALA A 232 -50.97 -29.22 11.97
CA ALA A 232 -51.54 -29.50 13.28
C ALA A 232 -52.91 -28.81 13.49
N ASP A 233 -53.05 -27.57 13.03
CA ASP A 233 -54.31 -26.82 13.12
C ASP A 233 -55.41 -27.42 12.22
N ALA A 234 -55.03 -27.92 11.03
CA ALA A 234 -55.95 -28.64 10.15
C ALA A 234 -56.42 -30.00 10.72
N GLU A 235 -55.58 -30.70 11.49
CA GLU A 235 -55.95 -31.92 12.20
C GLU A 235 -56.92 -31.65 13.37
N LEU A 236 -56.75 -30.54 14.09
CA LEU A 236 -57.65 -30.10 15.16
C LEU A 236 -59.04 -29.68 14.65
N LEU A 237 -59.11 -29.11 13.44
CA LEU A 237 -60.37 -28.70 12.83
C LEU A 237 -61.17 -29.85 12.19
N SER A 238 -60.54 -31.01 11.97
CA SER A 238 -61.18 -32.20 11.38
C SER A 238 -61.59 -33.26 12.41
N THR A 239 -61.25 -33.05 13.69
CA THR A 239 -61.75 -33.88 14.79
C THR A 239 -63.15 -33.38 15.20
N PRO A 240 -64.20 -34.23 15.20
CA PRO A 240 -65.54 -33.78 15.57
C PRO A 240 -65.59 -33.45 17.07
N MET A 241 -66.10 -32.26 17.41
CA MET A 241 -66.41 -31.91 18.80
C MET A 241 -67.47 -32.86 19.35
N PRO A 242 -67.29 -33.43 20.57
CA PRO A 242 -68.39 -34.04 21.29
C PRO A 242 -69.44 -32.94 21.58
N GLY A 243 -70.63 -33.05 20.99
CA GLY A 243 -71.84 -32.41 21.56
C GLY A 243 -72.10 -32.97 22.97
N ASP A 244 -72.89 -32.39 23.85
CA ASP A 244 -74.02 -31.48 23.76
C ASP A 244 -74.12 -30.72 25.12
N GLY A 245 -74.78 -29.56 25.21
CA GLY A 245 -76.10 -29.49 25.84
C GLY A 245 -76.17 -29.91 27.31
N THR A 246 -76.03 -28.98 28.28
CA THR A 246 -76.89 -28.79 29.49
C THR A 246 -76.21 -27.91 30.57
N VAL A 247 -77.03 -27.13 31.29
CA VAL A 247 -76.73 -26.28 32.47
C VAL A 247 -77.86 -26.55 33.50
N PRO A 248 -77.74 -26.44 34.85
CA PRO A 248 -76.66 -26.68 35.85
C PRO A 248 -77.16 -27.62 37.01
N PRO A 249 -76.52 -27.71 38.21
CA PRO A 249 -76.78 -26.72 39.28
C PRO A 249 -75.55 -26.27 40.11
N THR A 250 -75.78 -25.18 40.82
CA THR A 250 -74.92 -24.38 41.71
C THR A 250 -74.29 -25.13 42.89
N GLY A 251 -73.03 -24.83 43.20
CA GLY A 251 -72.37 -25.19 44.45
C GLY A 251 -71.04 -24.44 44.61
N TRP A 252 -71.08 -23.24 45.18
CA TRP A 252 -69.88 -22.58 45.70
C TRP A 252 -69.56 -23.24 47.04
N GLU A 253 -68.59 -24.14 47.09
CA GLU A 253 -68.06 -24.65 48.35
C GLU A 253 -66.55 -24.47 48.35
N SER A 254 -66.14 -23.42 49.05
CA SER A 254 -64.76 -23.08 49.39
C SER A 254 -64.13 -24.19 50.23
N GLN A 255 -63.15 -24.89 49.66
CA GLN A 255 -62.19 -25.67 50.44
C GLN A 255 -60.78 -25.10 50.26
N GLN A 256 -60.20 -24.65 51.38
CA GLN A 256 -58.85 -24.12 51.48
C GLN A 256 -57.80 -25.19 51.11
N PRO A 257 -56.64 -24.79 50.55
CA PRO A 257 -55.56 -25.72 50.25
C PRO A 257 -54.88 -26.24 51.53
N PRO A 258 -54.44 -27.51 51.57
CA PRO A 258 -53.66 -28.04 52.69
C PRO A 258 -52.27 -27.39 52.77
N GLN A 259 -51.84 -27.08 53.99
CA GLN A 259 -50.54 -26.47 54.30
C GLN A 259 -49.37 -27.43 54.06
N PRO A 260 -48.24 -26.98 53.49
CA PRO A 260 -47.02 -27.78 53.45
C PRO A 260 -46.39 -27.90 54.85
N PRO A 261 -45.88 -29.08 55.25
CA PRO A 261 -45.14 -29.24 56.49
C PRO A 261 -43.82 -28.45 56.50
N GLN A 262 -43.53 -27.81 57.63
CA GLN A 262 -42.25 -27.14 57.93
C GLN A 262 -41.15 -28.13 58.35
N PRO A 263 -39.86 -27.75 58.18
CA PRO A 263 -38.70 -28.63 58.17
C PRO A 263 -38.07 -28.83 59.57
N PRO A 264 -37.25 -29.88 59.73
CA PRO A 264 -36.00 -29.71 60.49
C PRO A 264 -34.85 -30.43 59.76
N GLY A 265 -33.66 -29.87 59.60
CA GLY A 265 -32.83 -29.21 60.60
C GLY A 265 -31.39 -29.78 60.46
N PRO A 266 -30.42 -29.37 61.29
CA PRO A 266 -29.46 -28.36 60.82
C PRO A 266 -27.98 -28.77 60.97
N TYR A 267 -27.12 -27.80 60.64
CA TYR A 267 -25.70 -27.64 61.08
C TYR A 267 -24.66 -28.35 60.21
N GLU A 268 -23.54 -27.78 59.81
CA GLU A 268 -22.79 -26.55 60.16
C GLU A 268 -21.79 -26.35 59.00
N GLY A 269 -21.54 -25.13 58.50
CA GLY A 269 -20.48 -24.23 58.98
C GLY A 269 -19.10 -24.70 58.48
N SER A 270 -18.17 -23.91 57.97
CA SER A 270 -17.95 -22.47 57.82
C SER A 270 -16.48 -22.37 57.37
N GLY A 271 -16.11 -21.42 56.51
CA GLY A 271 -14.71 -21.12 56.19
C GLY A 271 -14.51 -20.66 54.77
#